data_AF-N9VKV5-F1
#
_entry.id   AF-N9VKV5-F1
#
_cell.length_a   1.000
_cell.length_b   1.000
_cell.length_c   1.000
_cell.angle_alpha   90.00
_cell.angle_beta   90.00
_cell.angle_gamma   90.00
#
_symmetry.space_group_name_H-M   'P 1'
#
loop_
_entity.id
_entity.type
_entity.pdbx_description
1 polymer ?
#
loop_
_entity_poly.entity_id
_entity_poly.type
_entity_poly.pdbx_seq_one_letter_code
_entity_poly.pdbx_strand_id
1 'polypeptide(L)'
;MKLVVLHYLRSLRERDELDAILPDLLAESGFEVLTRPRRGTRQAGVDVAAVGPNRDSGGDRSLFLFTIKSGDLTREHWDTGQQAVRPSLNEILDDYIPNRIPPHLASLPVVICVCMGGEMREDVRAQWSGFCRKNETVNIHFAEWNGDRLADLILSGMLRAELIESENRGLFQKALAMLDQPDVAYRYFSHLLNAIFTKPKDQAECTRQLRKAYLCLWILFVWARDADNLEAAYRASELVLLRSWPHCDSTHLRKGQTQQERLVHFDQVVQLHIIIARLLLVDKIGLFADKRFALSMAVNSRNAVDINLTLFEMLGRLSLHGLWLDVLSVGQDEAFARAMHEEADKVLNITIGMINANPTLATPVRDDFAIELALFMRLADVRGRLSNVANYIRGMSDLLCNGLMSRQHYPTPMTDYRDVISHPRERSDTYFEENTRAGILYTFVLAWLVMIGDKERAEQLRSTLLEHAPHMTHQTWVPDGQTDKIFWDGNREHGLSVPGLPLDKSIEAVFELINRVMKAHPLHERVSAVKMGLTPIFLMACRHYRMPVPPHIWRDHKRDAPNSIATD
;
A
#
# COMPACT_ATOMS: atom_id res chain seq x y z
N MET A 1 12.52 -20.14 13.86
CA MET A 1 12.17 -19.58 12.53
C MET A 1 11.37 -20.56 11.67
N LYS A 2 11.76 -21.84 11.51
CA LYS A 2 10.96 -22.82 10.73
C LYS A 2 9.50 -22.90 11.17
N LEU A 3 9.23 -22.94 12.48
CA LEU A 3 7.86 -22.89 13.02
C LEU A 3 7.06 -21.65 12.60
N VAL A 4 7.71 -20.48 12.48
CA VAL A 4 7.04 -19.23 12.08
C VAL A 4 6.60 -19.31 10.62
N VAL A 5 7.49 -19.83 9.76
CA VAL A 5 7.21 -20.01 8.33
C VAL A 5 6.18 -21.12 8.10
N LEU A 6 6.27 -22.21 8.85
CA LEU A 6 5.27 -23.29 8.82
C LEU A 6 3.88 -22.80 9.24
N HIS A 7 3.80 -21.99 10.30
CA HIS A 7 2.53 -21.37 10.69
C HIS A 7 1.98 -20.50 9.55
N TYR A 8 2.82 -19.61 8.98
CA TYR A 8 2.44 -18.80 7.83
C TYR A 8 1.88 -19.64 6.67
N LEU A 9 2.58 -20.71 6.26
CA LEU A 9 2.16 -21.57 5.15
C LEU A 9 0.86 -22.32 5.44
N ARG A 10 0.66 -22.79 6.67
CA ARG A 10 -0.58 -23.46 7.10
C ARG A 10 -1.76 -22.51 7.22
N SER A 11 -1.50 -21.24 7.55
CA SER A 11 -2.50 -20.18 7.69
C SER A 11 -2.93 -19.54 6.36
N LEU A 12 -2.39 -19.98 5.23
CA LEU A 12 -2.84 -19.53 3.90
C LEU A 12 -4.25 -20.06 3.63
N ARG A 13 -5.23 -19.16 3.58
CA ARG A 13 -6.65 -19.52 3.42
C ARG A 13 -7.01 -19.66 1.95
N GLU A 14 -6.46 -18.77 1.12
CA GLU A 14 -6.75 -18.72 -0.31
C GLU A 14 -5.56 -19.24 -1.13
N ARG A 15 -5.88 -19.90 -2.25
CA ARG A 15 -4.88 -20.36 -3.24
C ARG A 15 -4.02 -19.20 -3.74
N ASP A 16 -4.67 -18.05 -3.99
CA ASP A 16 -4.05 -16.82 -4.48
C ASP A 16 -2.88 -16.34 -3.58
N GLU A 17 -2.88 -16.68 -2.28
CA GLU A 17 -1.80 -16.30 -1.36
C GLU A 17 -0.51 -17.10 -1.59
N LEU A 18 -0.62 -18.40 -1.88
CA LEU A 18 0.55 -19.24 -2.20
C LEU A 18 1.01 -18.99 -3.65
N ASP A 19 0.08 -18.76 -4.57
CA ASP A 19 0.31 -18.34 -5.95
C ASP A 19 1.15 -17.05 -6.01
N ALA A 20 0.95 -16.14 -5.05
CA ALA A 20 1.65 -14.86 -5.00
C ALA A 20 3.14 -14.97 -4.62
N ILE A 21 3.53 -16.00 -3.85
CA ILE A 21 4.90 -16.16 -3.33
C ILE A 21 5.71 -17.26 -4.02
N LEU A 22 5.05 -18.31 -4.54
CA LEU A 22 5.74 -19.48 -5.09
C LEU A 22 6.67 -19.12 -6.27
N PRO A 23 6.28 -18.26 -7.23
CA PRO A 23 7.17 -17.86 -8.32
C PRO A 23 8.49 -17.26 -7.84
N ASP A 24 8.45 -16.39 -6.83
CA ASP A 24 9.66 -15.74 -6.32
C ASP A 24 10.49 -16.71 -5.48
N LEU A 25 9.87 -17.63 -4.75
CA LEU A 25 10.56 -18.71 -4.05
C LEU A 25 11.32 -19.63 -5.02
N LEU A 26 10.69 -19.99 -6.13
CA LEU A 26 11.30 -20.80 -7.19
C LEU A 26 12.49 -20.06 -7.83
N ALA A 27 12.32 -18.78 -8.17
CA ALA A 27 13.39 -17.97 -8.73
C ALA A 27 14.63 -17.91 -7.81
N GLU A 28 14.44 -17.70 -6.52
CA GLU A 28 15.53 -17.70 -5.53
C GLU A 28 16.14 -19.09 -5.30
N SER A 29 15.42 -20.15 -5.66
CA SER A 29 15.90 -21.54 -5.62
C SER A 29 16.63 -21.97 -6.90
N GLY A 30 16.84 -21.05 -7.85
CA GLY A 30 17.55 -21.29 -9.10
C GLY A 30 16.67 -21.78 -10.26
N PHE A 31 15.35 -21.60 -10.17
CA PHE A 31 14.42 -21.94 -11.24
C PHE A 31 14.18 -20.74 -12.17
N GLU A 32 14.01 -21.03 -13.45
CA GLU A 32 13.49 -20.11 -14.45
C GLU A 32 11.96 -20.23 -14.50
N VAL A 33 11.25 -19.23 -14.00
CA VAL A 33 9.78 -19.24 -14.00
C VAL A 33 9.26 -18.83 -15.38
N LEU A 34 8.57 -19.75 -16.04
CA LEU A 34 8.01 -19.57 -17.38
C LEU A 34 6.63 -18.93 -17.35
N THR A 35 5.80 -19.38 -16.41
CA THR A 35 4.40 -18.96 -16.30
C THR A 35 4.08 -18.60 -14.86
N ARG A 36 3.47 -17.43 -14.65
CA ARG A 36 2.91 -17.01 -13.36
C ARG A 36 1.38 -17.22 -13.35
N PRO A 37 0.75 -17.40 -12.18
CA PRO A 37 -0.69 -17.58 -12.08
C PRO A 37 -1.44 -16.37 -12.67
N ARG A 38 -2.52 -16.60 -13.43
CA ARG A 38 -3.35 -15.53 -14.03
C ARG A 38 -4.82 -15.75 -13.69
N ARG A 39 -5.53 -14.67 -13.34
CA ARG A 39 -6.98 -14.71 -13.11
C ARG A 39 -7.75 -14.91 -14.42
N GLY A 40 -8.81 -15.71 -14.37
CA GLY A 40 -9.85 -15.77 -15.41
C GLY A 40 -9.52 -16.53 -16.70
N THR A 41 -8.33 -17.13 -16.85
CA THR A 41 -7.98 -17.97 -18.01
C THR A 41 -7.76 -19.42 -17.56
N ARG A 42 -8.33 -20.39 -18.30
CA ARG A 42 -8.16 -21.82 -17.99
C ARG A 42 -6.71 -22.22 -18.31
N GLN A 43 -5.91 -22.49 -17.26
CA GLN A 43 -4.48 -22.79 -17.39
C GLN A 43 -4.17 -24.29 -17.52
N ALA A 44 -5.15 -25.11 -17.97
CA ALA A 44 -5.01 -26.56 -18.17
C ALA A 44 -4.36 -27.27 -16.97
N GLY A 45 -4.85 -26.96 -15.76
CA GLY A 45 -4.37 -27.52 -14.50
C GLY A 45 -3.02 -27.00 -13.96
N VAL A 46 -2.26 -26.20 -14.72
CA VAL A 46 -0.95 -25.65 -14.30
C VAL A 46 -1.08 -24.22 -13.82
N ASP A 47 -0.70 -23.98 -12.57
CA ASP A 47 -0.69 -22.64 -11.95
C ASP A 47 0.65 -21.94 -12.15
N VAL A 48 1.74 -22.68 -11.95
CA VAL A 48 3.11 -22.21 -12.19
C VAL A 48 3.86 -23.24 -13.02
N ALA A 49 4.56 -22.77 -14.04
CA ALA A 49 5.51 -23.61 -14.80
C ALA A 49 6.91 -23.02 -14.63
N ALA A 50 7.89 -23.88 -14.32
CA ALA A 50 9.26 -23.45 -14.13
C ALA A 50 10.26 -24.52 -14.57
N VAL A 51 11.43 -24.11 -15.05
CA VAL A 51 12.54 -25.01 -15.38
C VAL A 51 13.62 -24.86 -14.33
N GLY A 52 14.06 -25.95 -13.73
CA GLY A 52 15.06 -25.87 -12.67
C GLY A 52 15.72 -27.20 -12.35
N PRO A 53 16.66 -27.20 -11.39
CA PRO A 53 17.36 -28.40 -10.98
C PRO A 53 16.43 -29.34 -10.20
N ASN A 54 16.34 -30.58 -10.65
CA ASN A 54 15.64 -31.64 -9.93
C ASN A 54 16.59 -32.30 -8.92
N ARG A 55 16.52 -31.85 -7.66
CA ARG A 55 17.34 -32.40 -6.57
C ARG A 55 17.05 -33.88 -6.29
N ASP A 56 15.85 -34.34 -6.60
CA ASP A 56 15.43 -35.72 -6.40
C ASP A 56 16.00 -36.64 -7.51
N SER A 57 16.48 -36.07 -8.62
CA SER A 57 17.14 -36.75 -9.74
C SER A 57 18.59 -36.28 -9.96
N GLY A 58 19.36 -36.06 -8.89
CA GLY A 58 20.80 -35.76 -8.99
C GLY A 58 21.15 -34.35 -9.51
N GLY A 59 20.17 -33.47 -9.71
CA GLY A 59 20.37 -32.07 -10.10
C GLY A 59 20.11 -31.77 -11.57
N ASP A 60 19.70 -32.75 -12.37
CA ASP A 60 19.38 -32.55 -13.79
C ASP A 60 18.25 -31.53 -13.99
N ARG A 61 18.28 -30.78 -15.10
CA ARG A 61 17.22 -29.82 -15.43
C ARG A 61 15.93 -30.56 -15.76
N SER A 62 14.83 -30.15 -15.14
CA SER A 62 13.48 -30.67 -15.42
C SER A 62 12.48 -29.53 -15.56
N LEU A 63 11.39 -29.78 -16.29
CA LEU A 63 10.23 -28.90 -16.37
C LEU A 63 9.27 -29.24 -15.23
N PHE A 64 9.04 -28.30 -14.33
CA PHE A 64 8.12 -28.43 -13.21
C PHE A 64 6.79 -27.76 -13.54
N LEU A 65 5.70 -28.52 -13.39
CA LEU A 65 4.33 -28.06 -13.58
C LEU A 65 3.61 -28.13 -12.23
N PHE A 66 3.37 -26.98 -11.62
CA PHE A 66 2.77 -26.89 -10.28
C PHE A 66 1.26 -26.70 -10.36
N THR A 67 0.53 -27.54 -9.62
CA THR A 67 -0.86 -27.32 -9.23
C THR A 67 -0.87 -26.92 -7.76
N ILE A 68 -1.42 -25.75 -7.45
CA ILE A 68 -1.37 -25.15 -6.11
C ILE A 68 -2.71 -25.32 -5.39
N LYS A 69 -2.65 -25.71 -4.10
CA LYS A 69 -3.81 -25.83 -3.20
C LYS A 69 -3.52 -25.18 -1.85
N SER A 70 -4.53 -24.56 -1.26
CA SER A 70 -4.45 -24.01 0.10
C SER A 70 -4.66 -25.08 1.16
N GLY A 71 -4.02 -24.90 2.33
CA GLY A 71 -4.18 -25.76 3.49
C GLY A 71 -3.77 -27.22 3.26
N ASP A 72 -4.44 -28.12 3.99
CA ASP A 72 -4.23 -29.56 3.93
C ASP A 72 -5.00 -30.20 2.77
N LEU A 73 -4.40 -31.19 2.11
CA LEU A 73 -5.11 -31.99 1.12
C LEU A 73 -5.88 -33.10 1.81
N THR A 74 -7.21 -33.03 1.72
CA THR A 74 -8.16 -34.00 2.28
C THR A 74 -8.89 -34.74 1.15
N ARG A 75 -9.63 -35.80 1.49
CA ARG A 75 -10.41 -36.57 0.51
C ARG A 75 -11.38 -35.73 -0.30
N GLU A 76 -11.94 -34.67 0.27
CA GLU A 76 -12.86 -33.75 -0.41
C GLU A 76 -12.15 -33.02 -1.56
N HIS A 77 -10.89 -32.64 -1.35
CA HIS A 77 -10.07 -31.92 -2.33
C HIS A 77 -9.55 -32.82 -3.47
N TRP A 78 -9.70 -34.14 -3.39
CA TRP A 78 -9.12 -35.06 -4.37
C TRP A 78 -9.89 -35.09 -5.69
N ASP A 79 -11.18 -35.39 -5.63
CA ASP A 79 -12.04 -35.61 -6.81
C ASP A 79 -13.20 -34.61 -6.94
N THR A 80 -13.57 -33.89 -5.87
CA THR A 80 -14.85 -33.15 -5.81
C THR A 80 -14.64 -31.63 -5.79
N GLY A 81 -15.39 -30.91 -6.63
CA GLY A 81 -15.39 -29.45 -6.70
C GLY A 81 -14.54 -28.85 -7.83
N GLN A 82 -14.75 -27.57 -8.11
CA GLN A 82 -14.01 -26.84 -9.17
C GLN A 82 -12.50 -26.77 -8.93
N GLN A 83 -12.06 -26.97 -7.69
CA GLN A 83 -10.67 -26.89 -7.27
C GLN A 83 -10.11 -28.25 -6.83
N ALA A 84 -10.69 -29.36 -7.31
CA ALA A 84 -10.17 -30.69 -7.02
C ALA A 84 -8.79 -30.91 -7.68
N VAL A 85 -7.92 -31.70 -7.03
CA VAL A 85 -6.56 -31.96 -7.50
C VAL A 85 -6.55 -32.86 -8.73
N ARG A 86 -7.26 -34.00 -8.69
CA ARG A 86 -7.18 -34.99 -9.76
C ARG A 86 -7.66 -34.46 -11.11
N PRO A 87 -8.75 -33.66 -11.22
CA PRO A 87 -9.12 -33.04 -12.49
C PRO A 87 -8.02 -32.13 -13.03
N SER A 88 -7.36 -31.33 -12.19
CA SER A 88 -6.21 -30.50 -12.61
C SER A 88 -5.07 -31.36 -13.12
N LEU A 89 -4.71 -32.45 -12.43
CA LEU A 89 -3.66 -33.37 -12.88
C LEU A 89 -4.01 -34.03 -14.22
N ASN A 90 -5.28 -34.40 -14.43
CA ASN A 90 -5.73 -34.93 -15.72
C ASN A 90 -5.62 -33.86 -16.82
N GLU A 91 -6.01 -32.60 -16.56
CA GLU A 91 -5.82 -31.51 -17.53
C GLU A 91 -4.34 -31.29 -17.89
N ILE A 92 -3.42 -31.48 -16.95
CA ILE A 92 -1.98 -31.39 -17.23
C ILE A 92 -1.55 -32.49 -18.21
N LEU A 93 -1.98 -33.73 -17.97
CA LEU A 93 -1.64 -34.89 -18.80
C LEU A 93 -2.30 -34.82 -20.18
N ASP A 94 -3.57 -34.42 -20.24
CA ASP A 94 -4.42 -34.51 -21.43
C ASP A 94 -4.35 -33.26 -22.32
N ASP A 95 -4.05 -32.08 -21.75
CA ASP A 95 -3.98 -30.81 -22.49
C ASP A 95 -2.61 -30.12 -22.38
N TYR A 96 -2.10 -29.89 -21.16
CA TYR A 96 -0.90 -29.05 -21.01
C TYR A 96 0.35 -29.69 -21.64
N ILE A 97 0.67 -30.93 -21.28
CA ILE A 97 1.86 -31.62 -21.78
C ILE A 97 1.82 -31.78 -23.31
N PRO A 98 0.71 -32.26 -23.91
CA PRO A 98 0.67 -32.46 -25.36
C PRO A 98 0.67 -31.17 -26.18
N ASN A 99 0.03 -30.09 -25.68
CA ASN A 99 -0.31 -28.94 -26.52
C ASN A 99 0.40 -27.64 -26.13
N ARG A 100 0.94 -27.51 -24.91
CA ARG A 100 1.37 -26.21 -24.35
C ARG A 100 2.85 -26.14 -23.98
N ILE A 101 3.58 -27.26 -23.98
CA ILE A 101 5.03 -27.24 -23.74
C ILE A 101 5.74 -26.70 -24.99
N PRO A 102 6.57 -25.65 -24.87
CA PRO A 102 7.36 -25.15 -25.99
C PRO A 102 8.30 -26.21 -26.56
N PRO A 103 8.52 -26.28 -27.89
CA PRO A 103 9.34 -27.33 -28.51
C PRO A 103 10.77 -27.44 -27.94
N HIS A 104 11.36 -26.32 -27.52
CA HIS A 104 12.71 -26.28 -26.94
C HIS A 104 12.79 -26.87 -25.52
N LEU A 105 11.66 -27.12 -24.86
CA LEU A 105 11.58 -27.75 -23.53
C LEU A 105 11.03 -29.18 -23.58
N ALA A 106 10.58 -29.65 -24.74
CA ALA A 106 9.93 -30.96 -24.89
C ALA A 106 10.86 -32.16 -24.61
N SER A 107 12.18 -31.95 -24.64
CA SER A 107 13.18 -32.98 -24.33
C SER A 107 13.49 -33.09 -22.82
N LEU A 108 13.02 -32.15 -22.00
CA LEU A 108 13.26 -32.17 -20.56
C LEU A 108 12.30 -33.16 -19.88
N PRO A 109 12.76 -33.89 -18.84
CA PRO A 109 11.86 -34.63 -17.95
C PRO A 109 10.82 -33.68 -17.33
N VAL A 110 9.58 -34.12 -17.23
CA VAL A 110 8.46 -33.35 -16.66
C VAL A 110 8.19 -33.85 -15.25
N VAL A 111 8.11 -32.93 -14.30
CA VAL A 111 7.72 -33.20 -12.91
C VAL A 111 6.42 -32.45 -12.63
N ILE A 112 5.34 -33.18 -12.41
CA ILE A 112 4.04 -32.63 -12.02
C ILE A 112 4.00 -32.53 -10.49
N CYS A 113 3.93 -31.30 -9.99
CA CYS A 113 4.01 -31.01 -8.56
C CYS A 113 2.65 -30.61 -8.00
N VAL A 114 2.17 -31.31 -6.98
CA VAL A 114 1.08 -30.81 -6.14
C VAL A 114 1.71 -30.01 -5.00
N CYS A 115 1.48 -28.70 -5.01
CA CYS A 115 2.03 -27.74 -4.07
C CYS A 115 0.97 -27.28 -3.07
N MET A 116 1.27 -27.36 -1.77
CA MET A 116 0.34 -26.97 -0.70
C MET A 116 1.06 -26.42 0.52
N GLY A 117 0.43 -25.45 1.18
CA GLY A 117 0.93 -24.86 2.42
C GLY A 117 0.81 -25.78 3.64
N GLY A 118 -0.16 -26.71 3.63
CA GLY A 118 -0.36 -27.74 4.64
C GLY A 118 0.30 -29.07 4.28
N GLU A 119 -0.34 -30.17 4.69
CA GLU A 119 0.12 -31.54 4.45
C GLU A 119 -0.91 -32.35 3.67
N MET A 120 -0.43 -33.36 2.94
CA MET A 120 -1.30 -34.38 2.35
C MET A 120 -1.72 -35.37 3.42
N ARG A 121 -3.00 -35.33 3.80
CA ARG A 121 -3.57 -36.20 4.84
C ARG A 121 -3.59 -37.66 4.40
N GLU A 122 -3.52 -38.54 5.39
CA GLU A 122 -3.39 -39.99 5.18
C GLU A 122 -4.56 -40.61 4.41
N ASP A 123 -5.76 -40.01 4.52
CA ASP A 123 -6.96 -40.42 3.80
C ASP A 123 -6.89 -40.21 2.27
N VAL A 124 -5.95 -39.40 1.77
CA VAL A 124 -5.71 -39.16 0.34
C VAL A 124 -4.44 -39.88 -0.16
N ARG A 125 -3.50 -40.21 0.72
CA ARG A 125 -2.20 -40.81 0.36
C ARG A 125 -2.34 -42.01 -0.56
N ALA A 126 -3.27 -42.93 -0.25
CA ALA A 126 -3.50 -44.12 -1.06
C ALA A 126 -3.98 -43.78 -2.49
N GLN A 127 -4.83 -42.76 -2.62
CA GLN A 127 -5.36 -42.30 -3.91
C GLN A 127 -4.28 -41.60 -4.73
N TRP A 128 -3.49 -40.73 -4.10
CA TRP A 128 -2.32 -40.10 -4.69
C TRP A 128 -1.30 -41.12 -5.19
N SER A 129 -0.85 -42.05 -4.33
CA SER A 129 0.10 -43.10 -4.72
C SER A 129 -0.46 -44.03 -5.80
N GLY A 130 -1.77 -44.29 -5.80
CA GLY A 130 -2.44 -45.01 -6.88
C GLY A 130 -2.40 -44.25 -8.20
N PHE A 131 -2.64 -42.94 -8.15
CA PHE A 131 -2.60 -42.06 -9.32
C PHE A 131 -1.19 -41.92 -9.91
N CYS A 132 -0.17 -41.68 -9.07
CA CYS A 132 1.22 -41.59 -9.52
C CYS A 132 1.64 -42.88 -10.23
N ARG A 133 1.47 -44.05 -9.59
CA ARG A 133 1.84 -45.35 -10.19
C ARG A 133 1.16 -45.64 -11.52
N LYS A 134 -0.05 -45.12 -11.73
CA LYS A 134 -0.79 -45.32 -12.97
C LYS A 134 -0.31 -44.42 -14.12
N ASN A 135 0.16 -43.22 -13.81
CA ASN A 135 0.44 -42.17 -14.81
C ASN A 135 1.93 -41.81 -14.93
N GLU A 136 2.79 -42.30 -14.03
CA GLU A 136 4.25 -42.14 -14.15
C GLU A 136 4.79 -42.87 -15.37
N THR A 137 5.71 -42.22 -16.07
CA THR A 137 6.44 -42.78 -17.20
C THR A 137 7.93 -42.48 -17.05
N VAL A 138 8.75 -42.91 -18.01
CA VAL A 138 10.19 -42.60 -18.03
C VAL A 138 10.44 -41.08 -18.04
N ASN A 139 9.54 -40.30 -18.62
CA ASN A 139 9.70 -38.85 -18.80
C ASN A 139 8.75 -38.00 -17.94
N ILE A 140 7.79 -38.61 -17.23
CA ILE A 140 6.78 -37.91 -16.42
C ILE A 140 6.83 -38.47 -15.00
N HIS A 141 7.12 -37.59 -14.05
CA HIS A 141 7.20 -37.90 -12.61
C HIS A 141 6.24 -37.03 -11.82
N PHE A 142 5.85 -37.48 -10.62
CA PHE A 142 5.03 -36.70 -9.71
C PHE A 142 5.80 -36.38 -8.43
N ALA A 143 5.55 -35.20 -7.87
CA ALA A 143 6.15 -34.80 -6.60
C ALA A 143 5.15 -34.07 -5.69
N GLU A 144 5.28 -34.30 -4.39
CA GLU A 144 4.59 -33.56 -3.34
C GLU A 144 5.48 -32.42 -2.84
N TRP A 145 4.94 -31.20 -2.84
CA TRP A 145 5.56 -30.02 -2.26
C TRP A 145 4.65 -29.50 -1.15
N ASN A 146 4.85 -30.03 0.06
CA ASN A 146 4.09 -29.66 1.25
C ASN A 146 4.72 -28.48 2.00
N GLY A 147 4.03 -28.03 3.05
CA GLY A 147 4.46 -26.90 3.87
C GLY A 147 5.87 -27.05 4.46
N ASP A 148 6.28 -28.27 4.82
CA ASP A 148 7.62 -28.50 5.38
C ASP A 148 8.72 -28.28 4.33
N ARG A 149 8.54 -28.83 3.13
CA ARG A 149 9.46 -28.61 2.00
C ARG A 149 9.51 -27.13 1.62
N LEU A 150 8.36 -26.47 1.54
CA LEU A 150 8.28 -25.04 1.23
C LEU A 150 8.97 -24.18 2.31
N ALA A 151 8.79 -24.51 3.59
CA ALA A 151 9.46 -23.81 4.68
C ALA A 151 10.98 -23.96 4.60
N ASP A 152 11.48 -25.14 4.25
CA ASP A 152 12.91 -25.37 4.07
C ASP A 152 13.46 -24.61 2.86
N LEU A 153 12.72 -24.52 1.75
CA LEU A 153 13.09 -23.69 0.60
C LEU A 153 13.13 -22.20 0.98
N ILE A 154 12.13 -21.71 1.71
CA ILE A 154 12.09 -20.32 2.18
C ILE A 154 13.30 -20.02 3.06
N LEU A 155 13.61 -20.89 4.02
CA LEU A 155 14.72 -20.70 4.95
C LEU A 155 16.10 -20.88 4.32
N SER A 156 16.23 -21.76 3.33
CA SER A 156 17.50 -22.05 2.66
C SER A 156 17.76 -21.15 1.44
N GLY A 157 16.73 -20.49 0.92
CA GLY A 157 16.77 -19.53 -0.19
C GLY A 157 16.50 -18.09 0.26
N MET A 158 15.23 -17.65 0.19
CA MET A 158 14.80 -16.26 0.43
C MET A 158 15.23 -15.69 1.80
N LEU A 159 15.29 -16.52 2.84
CA LEU A 159 15.64 -16.17 4.22
C LEU A 159 16.95 -16.83 4.68
N ARG A 160 17.87 -17.16 3.76
CA ARG A 160 19.17 -17.82 4.07
C ARG A 160 19.92 -17.09 5.19
N ALA A 161 20.73 -17.83 5.95
CA ALA A 161 21.38 -17.32 7.17
C ALA A 161 22.31 -16.11 6.96
N GLU A 162 22.87 -15.93 5.77
CA GLU A 162 23.69 -14.77 5.40
C GLU A 162 22.85 -13.53 5.08
N LEU A 163 21.56 -13.71 4.77
CA LEU A 163 20.62 -12.66 4.42
C LEU A 163 19.90 -12.11 5.65
N ILE A 164 19.53 -12.98 6.59
CA ILE A 164 19.01 -12.58 7.90
C ILE A 164 20.00 -13.09 8.93
N GLU A 165 21.01 -12.26 9.22
CA GLU A 165 21.89 -12.46 10.37
C GLU A 165 21.08 -12.78 11.62
N SER A 166 21.70 -13.46 12.60
CA SER A 166 20.99 -13.90 13.82
C SER A 166 20.19 -12.77 14.50
N GLU A 167 20.69 -11.54 14.46
CA GLU A 167 20.03 -10.35 15.01
C GLU A 167 18.79 -9.92 14.22
N ASN A 168 18.86 -9.95 12.89
CA ASN A 168 17.72 -9.63 12.00
C ASN A 168 16.58 -10.66 12.14
N ARG A 169 16.89 -11.92 12.47
CA ARG A 169 15.87 -12.93 12.78
C ARG A 169 15.13 -12.57 14.06
N GLY A 170 15.88 -12.09 15.05
CA GLY A 170 15.32 -11.56 16.30
C GLY A 170 14.39 -10.38 16.05
N LEU A 171 14.79 -9.42 15.20
CA LEU A 171 13.93 -8.28 14.82
C LEU A 171 12.61 -8.75 14.21
N PHE A 172 12.66 -9.68 13.24
CA PHE A 172 11.44 -10.16 12.60
C PHE A 172 10.53 -10.93 13.56
N GLN A 173 11.09 -11.81 14.39
CA GLN A 173 10.32 -12.52 15.41
C GLN A 173 9.68 -11.56 16.42
N LYS A 174 10.39 -10.52 16.84
CA LYS A 174 9.85 -9.48 17.73
C LYS A 174 8.73 -8.69 17.05
N ALA A 175 8.84 -8.39 15.75
CA ALA A 175 7.77 -7.74 15.00
C ALA A 175 6.48 -8.59 15.02
N LEU A 176 6.60 -9.90 14.78
CA LEU A 176 5.48 -10.84 14.81
C LEU A 176 4.92 -11.06 16.23
N ALA A 177 5.78 -11.13 17.24
CA ALA A 177 5.36 -11.34 18.64
C ALA A 177 4.65 -10.11 19.24
N MET A 178 4.87 -8.92 18.69
CA MET A 178 4.35 -7.66 19.21
C MET A 178 3.16 -7.14 18.40
N LEU A 179 2.44 -7.99 17.65
CA LEU A 179 1.29 -7.58 16.84
C LEU A 179 0.18 -6.89 17.66
N ASP A 180 0.03 -7.26 18.94
CA ASP A 180 -0.89 -6.60 19.88
C ASP A 180 -0.45 -5.17 20.27
N GLN A 181 0.81 -4.81 19.99
CA GLN A 181 1.36 -3.46 20.15
C GLN A 181 1.87 -2.94 18.79
N PRO A 182 0.97 -2.45 17.92
CA PRO A 182 1.31 -2.15 16.52
C PRO A 182 2.49 -1.19 16.34
N ASP A 183 2.66 -0.22 17.24
CA ASP A 183 3.82 0.69 17.23
C ASP A 183 5.15 -0.04 17.43
N VAL A 184 5.17 -1.02 18.34
CA VAL A 184 6.38 -1.81 18.63
C VAL A 184 6.66 -2.78 17.49
N ALA A 185 5.62 -3.45 16.97
CA ALA A 185 5.74 -4.31 15.80
C ALA A 185 6.29 -3.54 14.59
N TYR A 186 5.70 -2.38 14.29
CA TYR A 186 6.14 -1.50 13.20
C TYR A 186 7.60 -1.07 13.37
N ARG A 187 8.02 -0.69 14.59
CA ARG A 187 9.41 -0.32 14.85
C ARG A 187 10.36 -1.48 14.53
N TYR A 188 10.11 -2.68 15.05
CA TYR A 188 10.98 -3.83 14.76
C TYR A 188 11.00 -4.18 13.27
N PHE A 189 9.85 -4.10 12.60
CA PHE A 189 9.76 -4.34 11.16
C PHE A 189 10.50 -3.26 10.34
N SER A 190 10.43 -1.99 10.74
CA SER A 190 11.19 -0.90 10.13
C SER A 190 12.70 -1.12 10.25
N HIS A 191 13.18 -1.57 11.41
CA HIS A 191 14.60 -1.93 11.59
C HIS A 191 14.99 -3.11 10.69
N LEU A 192 14.13 -4.12 10.56
CA LEU A 192 14.33 -5.22 9.63
C LEU A 192 14.42 -4.72 8.18
N LEU A 193 13.55 -3.81 7.73
CA LEU A 193 13.63 -3.25 6.39
C LEU A 193 14.90 -2.45 6.15
N ASN A 194 15.39 -1.70 7.14
CA ASN A 194 16.70 -1.03 7.05
C ASN A 194 17.84 -2.04 6.87
N ALA A 195 17.76 -3.20 7.53
CA ALA A 195 18.73 -4.27 7.38
C ALA A 195 18.58 -5.04 6.05
N ILE A 196 17.40 -5.04 5.43
CA ILE A 196 17.17 -5.63 4.10
C ILE A 196 17.66 -4.69 3.00
N PHE A 197 17.26 -3.42 3.03
CA PHE A 197 17.57 -2.42 2.01
C PHE A 197 18.92 -1.74 2.29
N THR A 198 19.99 -2.52 2.21
CA THR A 198 21.37 -2.00 2.19
C THR A 198 21.80 -1.70 0.76
N LYS A 199 22.84 -0.87 0.58
CA LYS A 199 23.42 -0.60 -0.74
C LYS A 199 23.71 -1.91 -1.50
N PRO A 200 23.00 -2.20 -2.61
CA PRO A 200 23.14 -3.47 -3.30
C PRO A 200 24.49 -3.54 -4.04
N LYS A 201 25.09 -4.74 -4.09
CA LYS A 201 26.35 -4.98 -4.83
C LYS A 201 26.11 -5.00 -6.33
N ASP A 202 24.98 -5.54 -6.75
CA ASP A 202 24.58 -5.67 -8.14
C ASP A 202 23.04 -5.61 -8.27
N GLN A 203 22.54 -5.75 -9.51
CA GLN A 203 21.10 -5.69 -9.78
C GLN A 203 20.36 -6.96 -9.30
N ALA A 204 21.01 -8.12 -9.22
CA ALA A 204 20.36 -9.32 -8.73
C ALA A 204 20.10 -9.22 -7.22
N GLU A 205 21.06 -8.68 -6.47
CA GLU A 205 20.93 -8.44 -5.03
C GLU A 205 19.76 -7.51 -4.72
N CYS A 206 19.61 -6.43 -5.50
CA CYS A 206 18.50 -5.50 -5.34
C CYS A 206 17.13 -6.18 -5.54
N THR A 207 17.00 -7.04 -6.56
CA THR A 207 15.78 -7.84 -6.78
C THR A 207 15.53 -8.82 -5.63
N ARG A 208 16.59 -9.45 -5.10
CA ARG A 208 16.50 -10.34 -3.94
C ARG A 208 16.04 -9.62 -2.67
N GLN A 209 16.53 -8.40 -2.42
CA GLN A 209 16.10 -7.56 -1.30
C GLN A 209 14.61 -7.23 -1.38
N LEU A 210 14.11 -6.88 -2.57
CA LEU A 210 12.69 -6.62 -2.82
C LEU A 210 11.83 -7.85 -2.49
N ARG A 211 12.17 -9.01 -3.07
CA ARG A 211 11.49 -10.29 -2.83
C ARG A 211 11.45 -10.66 -1.35
N LYS A 212 12.55 -10.42 -0.65
CA LYS A 212 12.66 -10.69 0.77
C LYS A 212 11.77 -9.77 1.61
N ALA A 213 11.73 -8.47 1.30
CA ALA A 213 10.85 -7.52 1.97
C ALA A 213 9.36 -7.90 1.77
N TYR A 214 8.99 -8.27 0.54
CA TYR A 214 7.66 -8.74 0.20
C TYR A 214 7.26 -10.02 0.94
N LEU A 215 8.15 -11.01 1.01
CA LEU A 215 7.89 -12.23 1.80
C LEU A 215 7.72 -11.92 3.29
N CYS A 216 8.57 -11.05 3.87
CA CYS A 216 8.45 -10.66 5.27
C CYS A 216 7.12 -9.95 5.54
N LEU A 217 6.64 -9.14 4.60
CA LEU A 217 5.34 -8.47 4.67
C LEU A 217 4.18 -9.47 4.60
N TRP A 218 4.23 -10.45 3.69
CA TRP A 218 3.22 -11.51 3.61
C TRP A 218 3.10 -12.31 4.90
N ILE A 219 4.22 -12.72 5.47
CA ILE A 219 4.24 -13.43 6.75
C ILE A 219 3.65 -12.55 7.85
N LEU A 220 4.08 -11.28 7.94
CA LEU A 220 3.52 -10.33 8.92
C LEU A 220 2.00 -10.18 8.76
N PHE A 221 1.51 -10.05 7.53
CA PHE A 221 0.09 -9.92 7.24
C PHE A 221 -0.71 -11.14 7.66
N VAL A 222 -0.28 -12.35 7.33
CA VAL A 222 -1.00 -13.57 7.69
C VAL A 222 -1.07 -13.73 9.22
N TRP A 223 0.02 -13.44 9.92
CA TRP A 223 0.04 -13.44 11.38
C TRP A 223 -0.87 -12.36 11.97
N ALA A 224 -0.85 -11.14 11.41
CA ALA A 224 -1.73 -10.03 11.80
C ALA A 224 -3.21 -10.37 11.58
N ARG A 225 -3.53 -11.06 10.48
CA ARG A 225 -4.88 -11.53 10.16
C ARG A 225 -5.36 -12.59 11.15
N ASP A 226 -4.51 -13.56 11.51
CA ASP A 226 -4.87 -14.60 12.46
C ASP A 226 -5.01 -14.06 13.89
N ALA A 227 -4.23 -13.03 14.25
CA ALA A 227 -4.37 -12.28 15.51
C ALA A 227 -5.56 -11.28 15.50
N ASP A 228 -6.30 -11.16 14.39
CA ASP A 228 -7.34 -10.14 14.19
C ASP A 228 -6.87 -8.70 14.47
N ASN A 229 -5.61 -8.38 14.17
CA ASN A 229 -5.03 -7.06 14.34
C ASN A 229 -4.16 -6.66 13.14
N LEU A 230 -4.77 -5.99 12.16
CA LEU A 230 -4.15 -5.63 10.89
C LEU A 230 -3.35 -4.31 10.93
N GLU A 231 -3.35 -3.59 12.05
CA GLU A 231 -2.75 -2.25 12.13
C GLU A 231 -1.24 -2.26 11.83
N ALA A 232 -0.52 -3.23 12.38
CA ALA A 232 0.91 -3.39 12.13
C ALA A 232 1.19 -3.75 10.65
N ALA A 233 0.39 -4.66 10.08
CA ALA A 233 0.53 -5.08 8.69
C ALA A 233 0.23 -3.94 7.71
N TYR A 234 -0.79 -3.11 7.99
CA TYR A 234 -1.11 -1.94 7.17
C TYR A 234 0.08 -0.97 7.13
N ARG A 235 0.59 -0.56 8.28
CA ARG A 235 1.73 0.38 8.34
C ARG A 235 3.00 -0.20 7.75
N ALA A 236 3.25 -1.50 7.95
CA ALA A 236 4.37 -2.20 7.35
C ALA A 236 4.26 -2.24 5.81
N SER A 237 3.05 -2.46 5.27
CA SER A 237 2.83 -2.49 3.82
C SER A 237 3.15 -1.16 3.15
N GLU A 238 2.77 -0.04 3.77
CA GLU A 238 3.15 1.28 3.30
C GLU A 238 4.66 1.46 3.29
N LEU A 239 5.32 1.09 4.39
CA LEU A 239 6.76 1.22 4.49
C LEU A 239 7.49 0.37 3.43
N VAL A 240 7.02 -0.85 3.15
CA VAL A 240 7.59 -1.68 2.07
C VAL A 240 7.40 -1.02 0.70
N LEU A 241 6.21 -0.46 0.40
CA LEU A 241 5.98 0.25 -0.85
C LEU A 241 6.93 1.44 -1.00
N LEU A 242 7.02 2.28 0.02
CA LEU A 242 7.88 3.45 0.04
C LEU A 242 9.35 3.09 -0.17
N ARG A 243 9.86 2.10 0.58
CA ARG A 243 11.25 1.67 0.47
C ARG A 243 11.56 0.89 -0.82
N SER A 244 10.56 0.28 -1.45
CA SER A 244 10.73 -0.45 -2.71
C SER A 244 10.79 0.47 -3.92
N TRP A 245 10.10 1.62 -3.90
CA TRP A 245 9.98 2.49 -5.07
C TRP A 245 11.31 2.92 -5.72
N PRO A 246 12.33 3.39 -4.98
CA PRO A 246 13.62 3.78 -5.57
C PRO A 246 14.31 2.65 -6.35
N HIS A 247 14.02 1.40 -5.99
CA HIS A 247 14.61 0.21 -6.61
C HIS A 247 13.83 -0.27 -7.84
N CYS A 248 12.58 0.15 -7.97
CA CYS A 248 11.65 -0.18 -9.05
C CYS A 248 11.47 0.96 -10.06
N ASP A 249 11.86 2.18 -9.71
CA ASP A 249 11.67 3.38 -10.53
C ASP A 249 12.29 3.24 -11.93
N SER A 250 11.41 3.18 -12.93
CA SER A 250 11.80 2.97 -14.32
C SER A 250 12.52 4.16 -14.94
N THR A 251 12.41 5.35 -14.34
CA THR A 251 13.05 6.58 -14.85
C THR A 251 14.56 6.59 -14.62
N HIS A 252 15.04 5.78 -13.67
CA HIS A 252 16.45 5.63 -13.33
C HIS A 252 17.03 4.27 -13.72
N LEU A 253 16.18 3.29 -14.09
CA LEU A 253 16.60 1.97 -14.55
C LEU A 253 16.78 1.92 -16.07
N ARG A 254 17.81 1.19 -16.53
CA ARG A 254 17.95 0.86 -17.95
C ARG A 254 16.81 -0.06 -18.38
N LYS A 255 16.20 0.22 -19.53
CA LYS A 255 15.17 -0.63 -20.13
C LYS A 255 15.70 -2.05 -20.33
N GLY A 256 14.98 -3.05 -19.82
CA GLY A 256 15.39 -4.45 -19.90
C GLY A 256 14.53 -5.38 -19.03
N GLN A 257 14.84 -6.67 -19.06
CA GLN A 257 14.08 -7.72 -18.35
C GLN A 257 14.03 -7.48 -16.83
N THR A 258 15.13 -7.06 -16.22
CA THR A 258 15.21 -6.77 -14.77
C THR A 258 14.32 -5.60 -14.35
N GLN A 259 14.15 -4.60 -15.20
CA GLN A 259 13.23 -3.49 -14.93
C GLN A 259 11.79 -4.00 -14.89
N GLN A 260 11.39 -4.79 -15.89
CA GLN A 260 10.05 -5.35 -15.97
C GLN A 260 9.76 -6.26 -14.76
N GLU A 261 10.72 -7.10 -14.38
CA GLU A 261 10.64 -7.97 -13.22
C GLU A 261 10.37 -7.20 -11.92
N ARG A 262 11.08 -6.09 -11.69
CA ARG A 262 10.90 -5.27 -10.48
C ARG A 262 9.61 -4.48 -10.48
N LEU A 263 9.13 -4.04 -11.63
CA LEU A 263 7.82 -3.39 -11.74
C LEU A 263 6.68 -4.38 -11.45
N VAL A 264 6.80 -5.61 -11.95
CA VAL A 264 5.85 -6.69 -11.59
C VAL A 264 5.88 -6.96 -10.09
N HIS A 265 7.07 -7.05 -9.50
CA HIS A 265 7.19 -7.22 -8.05
C HIS A 265 6.58 -6.05 -7.27
N PHE A 266 6.79 -4.81 -7.71
CA PHE A 266 6.18 -3.64 -7.10
C PHE A 266 4.65 -3.69 -7.17
N ASP A 267 4.08 -4.07 -8.31
CA ASP A 267 2.65 -4.29 -8.45
C ASP A 267 2.14 -5.35 -7.46
N GLN A 268 2.86 -6.46 -7.28
CA GLN A 268 2.50 -7.48 -6.28
C GLN A 268 2.45 -6.91 -4.85
N VAL A 269 3.40 -6.03 -4.48
CA VAL A 269 3.38 -5.35 -3.18
C VAL A 269 2.18 -4.39 -3.09
N VAL A 270 1.84 -3.68 -4.17
CA VAL A 270 0.64 -2.82 -4.24
C VAL A 270 -0.62 -3.66 -4.02
N GLN A 271 -0.77 -4.78 -4.74
CA GLN A 271 -1.93 -5.66 -4.57
C GLN A 271 -2.08 -6.15 -3.12
N LEU A 272 -0.98 -6.54 -2.48
CA LEU A 272 -1.00 -6.92 -1.07
C LEU A 272 -1.41 -5.76 -0.16
N HIS A 273 -0.90 -4.55 -0.41
CA HIS A 273 -1.32 -3.35 0.34
C HIS A 273 -2.83 -3.10 0.19
N ILE A 274 -3.40 -3.23 -1.02
CA ILE A 274 -4.84 -3.08 -1.26
C ILE A 274 -5.65 -4.12 -0.52
N ILE A 275 -5.22 -5.38 -0.48
CA ILE A 275 -5.87 -6.44 0.29
C ILE A 275 -5.88 -6.08 1.79
N ILE A 276 -4.72 -5.70 2.35
CA ILE A 276 -4.59 -5.32 3.76
C ILE A 276 -5.47 -4.11 4.07
N ALA A 277 -5.43 -3.08 3.21
CA ALA A 277 -6.20 -1.86 3.35
C ALA A 277 -7.71 -2.12 3.30
N ARG A 278 -8.19 -2.96 2.38
CA ARG A 278 -9.61 -3.33 2.30
C ARG A 278 -10.06 -4.04 3.58
N LEU A 279 -9.32 -5.05 4.03
CA LEU A 279 -9.67 -5.82 5.23
C LEU A 279 -9.74 -4.94 6.48
N LEU A 280 -8.79 -4.02 6.64
CA LEU A 280 -8.76 -3.10 7.79
C LEU A 280 -9.80 -1.98 7.66
N LEU A 281 -9.75 -1.22 6.57
CA LEU A 281 -10.46 0.05 6.44
C LEU A 281 -11.93 -0.14 6.02
N VAL A 282 -12.20 -1.09 5.14
CA VAL A 282 -13.56 -1.32 4.61
C VAL A 282 -14.28 -2.38 5.45
N ASP A 283 -13.69 -3.57 5.58
CA ASP A 283 -14.38 -4.71 6.15
C ASP A 283 -14.43 -4.67 7.69
N LYS A 284 -13.44 -4.05 8.36
CA LYS A 284 -13.41 -3.91 9.82
C LYS A 284 -13.91 -2.54 10.30
N ILE A 285 -13.30 -1.45 9.82
CA ILE A 285 -13.64 -0.08 10.26
C ILE A 285 -14.90 0.44 9.58
N GLY A 286 -15.05 0.20 8.27
CA GLY A 286 -16.15 0.73 7.46
C GLY A 286 -17.55 0.34 7.97
N LEU A 287 -17.69 -0.83 8.61
CA LEU A 287 -18.95 -1.32 9.21
C LEU A 287 -19.52 -0.43 10.33
N PHE A 288 -18.71 0.49 10.87
CA PHE A 288 -19.07 1.38 11.96
C PHE A 288 -18.96 2.86 11.59
N ALA A 289 -18.55 3.17 10.36
CA ALA A 289 -18.24 4.54 9.95
C ALA A 289 -19.46 5.48 10.01
N ASP A 290 -20.65 5.01 9.63
CA ASP A 290 -21.89 5.79 9.63
C ASP A 290 -22.63 5.78 10.98
N LYS A 291 -22.15 4.99 11.95
CA LYS A 291 -22.76 4.89 13.28
C LYS A 291 -22.25 6.02 14.16
N ARG A 292 -23.17 6.89 14.57
CA ARG A 292 -22.89 8.07 15.40
C ARG A 292 -21.99 7.72 16.59
N PHE A 293 -20.82 8.36 16.65
CA PHE A 293 -19.77 8.17 17.67
C PHE A 293 -19.16 6.77 17.82
N ALA A 294 -19.52 5.78 17.00
CA ALA A 294 -19.01 4.41 17.16
C ALA A 294 -17.48 4.35 17.04
N LEU A 295 -16.92 4.99 16.01
CA LEU A 295 -15.47 5.08 15.83
C LEU A 295 -14.79 5.92 16.91
N SER A 296 -15.40 7.04 17.32
CA SER A 296 -14.89 7.85 18.44
C SER A 296 -14.76 7.04 19.74
N MET A 297 -15.78 6.22 20.05
CA MET A 297 -15.77 5.35 21.23
C MET A 297 -14.78 4.19 21.09
N ALA A 298 -14.57 3.68 19.87
CA ALA A 298 -13.63 2.59 19.60
C ALA A 298 -12.16 2.97 19.83
N VAL A 299 -11.82 4.27 19.78
CA VAL A 299 -10.49 4.77 20.18
C VAL A 299 -10.19 4.45 21.65
N ASN A 300 -11.22 4.26 22.47
CA ASN A 300 -11.10 3.90 23.88
C ASN A 300 -10.21 4.87 24.70
N SER A 301 -10.26 6.17 24.33
CA SER A 301 -9.66 7.25 25.11
C SER A 301 -10.74 8.18 25.66
N ARG A 302 -10.45 8.76 26.83
CA ARG A 302 -11.26 9.81 27.45
C ARG A 302 -10.87 11.21 26.96
N ASN A 303 -9.78 11.34 26.21
CA ASN A 303 -9.30 12.63 25.71
C ASN A 303 -9.78 12.86 24.27
N ALA A 304 -10.41 14.01 24.02
CA ALA A 304 -10.87 14.39 22.69
C ALA A 304 -9.73 14.54 21.67
N VAL A 305 -8.53 14.92 22.12
CA VAL A 305 -7.33 15.01 21.27
C VAL A 305 -6.95 13.63 20.73
N ASP A 306 -6.94 12.59 21.57
CA ASP A 306 -6.62 11.23 21.12
C ASP A 306 -7.60 10.76 20.05
N ILE A 307 -8.90 11.03 20.27
CA ILE A 307 -9.95 10.72 19.30
C ILE A 307 -9.71 11.48 17.99
N ASN A 308 -9.39 12.77 18.06
CA ASN A 308 -9.09 13.60 16.91
C ASN A 308 -7.90 13.04 16.11
N LEU A 309 -6.78 12.74 16.79
CA LEU A 309 -5.57 12.18 16.19
C LEU A 309 -5.87 10.87 15.46
N THR A 310 -6.57 9.94 16.11
CA THR A 310 -6.91 8.64 15.52
C THR A 310 -7.86 8.78 14.32
N LEU A 311 -8.90 9.62 14.43
CA LEU A 311 -9.87 9.78 13.35
C LEU A 311 -9.29 10.50 12.14
N PHE A 312 -8.42 11.49 12.31
CA PHE A 312 -7.70 12.10 11.18
C PHE A 312 -6.78 11.08 10.49
N GLU A 313 -6.02 10.28 11.24
CA GLU A 313 -5.22 9.20 10.64
C GLU A 313 -6.09 8.24 9.82
N MET A 314 -7.26 7.84 10.33
CA MET A 314 -8.20 7.00 9.57
C MET A 314 -8.76 7.69 8.33
N LEU A 315 -9.04 9.00 8.41
CA LEU A 315 -9.51 9.81 7.28
C LEU A 315 -8.48 9.80 6.15
N GLY A 316 -7.21 10.02 6.47
CA GLY A 316 -6.12 9.98 5.50
C GLY A 316 -5.95 8.60 4.87
N ARG A 317 -6.03 7.52 5.66
CA ARG A 317 -5.90 6.13 5.18
C ARG A 317 -7.02 5.70 4.26
N LEU A 318 -8.28 5.98 4.63
CA LEU A 318 -9.45 5.72 3.78
C LEU A 318 -9.35 6.50 2.46
N SER A 319 -9.00 7.79 2.56
CA SER A 319 -8.86 8.64 1.37
C SER A 319 -7.77 8.13 0.43
N LEU A 320 -6.62 7.73 0.98
CA LEU A 320 -5.52 7.17 0.21
C LEU A 320 -5.89 5.83 -0.45
N HIS A 321 -6.63 4.96 0.25
CA HIS A 321 -7.12 3.71 -0.31
C HIS A 321 -8.06 3.95 -1.50
N GLY A 322 -8.98 4.91 -1.39
CA GLY A 322 -9.84 5.30 -2.51
C GLY A 322 -9.05 5.84 -3.70
N LEU A 323 -7.99 6.62 -3.47
CA LEU A 323 -7.11 7.13 -4.52
C LEU A 323 -6.30 6.04 -5.21
N TRP A 324 -5.90 4.99 -4.50
CA TRP A 324 -5.29 3.81 -5.11
C TRP A 324 -6.25 3.09 -6.06
N LEU A 325 -7.50 2.85 -5.61
CA LEU A 325 -8.52 2.19 -6.43
C LEU A 325 -8.81 2.97 -7.71
N ASP A 326 -8.85 4.30 -7.64
CA ASP A 326 -9.01 5.19 -8.79
C ASP A 326 -7.84 5.08 -9.78
N VAL A 327 -6.59 5.02 -9.31
CA VAL A 327 -5.43 4.86 -10.19
C VAL A 327 -5.34 3.45 -10.79
N LEU A 328 -5.69 2.42 -10.03
CA LEU A 328 -5.67 1.04 -10.51
C LEU A 328 -6.71 0.76 -11.61
N SER A 329 -7.75 1.59 -11.74
CA SER A 329 -8.73 1.45 -12.83
C SER A 329 -8.17 1.93 -14.19
N VAL A 330 -7.13 2.77 -14.19
CA VAL A 330 -6.62 3.41 -15.40
C VAL A 330 -5.92 2.39 -16.29
N GLY A 331 -6.34 2.34 -17.57
CA GLY A 331 -5.72 1.48 -18.58
C GLY A 331 -6.06 -0.01 -18.45
N GLN A 332 -7.01 -0.38 -17.60
CA GLN A 332 -7.53 -1.73 -17.46
C GLN A 332 -8.76 -1.97 -18.35
N ASP A 333 -9.23 -3.22 -18.45
CA ASP A 333 -10.47 -3.53 -19.13
C ASP A 333 -11.69 -2.86 -18.46
N GLU A 334 -12.75 -2.62 -19.23
CA GLU A 334 -13.91 -1.85 -18.76
C GLU A 334 -14.59 -2.47 -17.53
N ALA A 335 -14.58 -3.80 -17.41
CA ALA A 335 -15.23 -4.48 -16.28
C ALA A 335 -14.40 -4.31 -15.00
N PHE A 336 -13.09 -4.51 -15.08
CA PHE A 336 -12.18 -4.26 -13.95
C PHE A 336 -12.18 -2.80 -13.53
N ALA A 337 -12.09 -1.87 -14.49
CA ALA A 337 -12.10 -0.44 -14.22
C ALA A 337 -13.40 -0.01 -13.52
N ARG A 338 -14.55 -0.55 -13.95
CA ARG A 338 -15.84 -0.31 -13.30
C ARG A 338 -15.88 -0.84 -11.86
N ALA A 339 -15.40 -2.06 -11.63
CA ALA A 339 -15.36 -2.65 -10.29
C ALA A 339 -14.48 -1.82 -9.32
N MET A 340 -13.32 -1.35 -9.77
CA MET A 340 -12.45 -0.48 -8.97
C MET A 340 -13.09 0.89 -8.70
N HIS A 341 -13.79 1.46 -9.67
CA HIS A 341 -14.56 2.69 -9.48
C HIS A 341 -15.68 2.55 -8.46
N GLU A 342 -16.44 1.46 -8.51
CA GLU A 342 -17.51 1.17 -7.56
C GLU A 342 -16.95 1.02 -6.13
N GLU A 343 -15.84 0.31 -5.96
CA GLU A 343 -15.16 0.20 -4.67
C GLU A 343 -14.59 1.56 -4.20
N ALA A 344 -14.03 2.38 -5.08
CA ALA A 344 -13.57 3.73 -4.72
C ALA A 344 -14.73 4.63 -4.24
N ASP A 345 -15.89 4.55 -4.90
CA ASP A 345 -17.09 5.28 -4.48
C ASP A 345 -17.67 4.78 -3.15
N LYS A 346 -17.58 3.47 -2.89
CA LYS A 346 -17.91 2.87 -1.59
C LYS A 346 -16.98 3.38 -0.49
N VAL A 347 -15.67 3.45 -0.74
CA VAL A 347 -14.68 4.01 0.21
C VAL A 347 -14.97 5.49 0.50
N LEU A 348 -15.31 6.28 -0.54
CA LEU A 348 -15.70 7.67 -0.35
C LEU A 348 -16.99 7.79 0.49
N ASN A 349 -17.98 6.92 0.27
CA ASN A 349 -19.21 6.89 1.09
C ASN A 349 -18.92 6.56 2.56
N ILE A 350 -18.05 5.58 2.82
CA ILE A 350 -17.57 5.24 4.18
C ILE A 350 -16.93 6.47 4.82
N THR A 351 -16.07 7.17 4.08
CA THR A 351 -15.35 8.36 4.57
C THR A 351 -16.31 9.50 4.92
N ILE A 352 -17.32 9.76 4.06
CA ILE A 352 -18.36 10.75 4.32
C ILE A 352 -19.22 10.34 5.54
N GLY A 353 -19.57 9.06 5.66
CA GLY A 353 -20.27 8.51 6.81
C GLY A 353 -19.51 8.77 8.11
N MET A 354 -18.21 8.48 8.10
CA MET A 354 -17.30 8.73 9.22
C MET A 354 -17.26 10.20 9.64
N ILE A 355 -17.16 11.12 8.69
CA ILE A 355 -17.18 12.57 8.96
C ILE A 355 -18.51 12.97 9.61
N ASN A 356 -19.63 12.55 9.04
CA ASN A 356 -20.96 12.91 9.53
C ASN A 356 -21.25 12.33 10.93
N ALA A 357 -20.73 11.13 11.22
CA ALA A 357 -20.92 10.45 12.49
C ALA A 357 -19.99 10.96 13.62
N ASN A 358 -18.92 11.69 13.29
CA ASN A 358 -17.88 12.10 14.23
C ASN A 358 -17.50 13.59 14.05
N PRO A 359 -18.21 14.53 14.71
CA PRO A 359 -18.02 15.98 14.58
C PRO A 359 -16.60 16.50 14.86
N THR A 360 -15.79 15.76 15.62
CA THR A 360 -14.40 16.14 15.91
C THR A 360 -13.53 16.26 14.64
N LEU A 361 -13.91 15.63 13.53
CA LEU A 361 -13.23 15.77 12.25
C LEU A 361 -13.39 17.18 11.64
N ALA A 362 -14.36 17.98 12.10
CA ALA A 362 -14.50 19.36 11.67
C ALA A 362 -13.57 20.34 12.41
N THR A 363 -12.88 19.89 13.46
CA THR A 363 -12.01 20.72 14.33
C THR A 363 -10.61 20.11 14.40
N PRO A 364 -9.76 20.28 13.38
CA PRO A 364 -8.40 19.75 13.38
C PRO A 364 -7.57 20.35 14.52
N VAL A 365 -6.93 19.50 15.34
CA VAL A 365 -6.07 19.97 16.45
C VAL A 365 -4.64 20.28 16.02
N ARG A 366 -4.21 19.80 14.84
CA ARG A 366 -2.86 20.02 14.29
C ARG A 366 -2.94 20.69 12.93
N ASP A 367 -2.01 21.58 12.66
CA ASP A 367 -1.87 22.26 11.36
C ASP A 367 -1.52 21.26 10.24
N ASP A 368 -0.74 20.22 10.54
CA ASP A 368 -0.37 19.21 9.55
C ASP A 368 -1.51 18.25 9.16
N PHE A 369 -2.70 18.37 9.77
CA PHE A 369 -3.93 17.70 9.28
C PHE A 369 -4.45 18.23 7.95
N ALA A 370 -3.84 19.29 7.42
CA ALA A 370 -3.94 19.64 6.02
C ALA A 370 -3.57 18.47 5.08
N ILE A 371 -2.71 17.54 5.51
CA ILE A 371 -2.34 16.35 4.74
C ILE A 371 -3.55 15.44 4.54
N GLU A 372 -4.20 15.01 5.61
CA GLU A 372 -5.39 14.15 5.58
C GLU A 372 -6.53 14.80 4.78
N LEU A 373 -6.75 16.09 4.99
CA LEU A 373 -7.77 16.85 4.28
C LEU A 373 -7.46 16.97 2.79
N ALA A 374 -6.19 17.15 2.41
CA ALA A 374 -5.80 17.16 1.00
C ALA A 374 -6.07 15.83 0.31
N LEU A 375 -5.82 14.71 0.98
CA LEU A 375 -6.16 13.38 0.45
C LEU A 375 -7.67 13.22 0.28
N PHE A 376 -8.45 13.62 1.29
CA PHE A 376 -9.91 13.50 1.25
C PHE A 376 -10.55 14.37 0.17
N MET A 377 -10.18 15.64 0.10
CA MET A 377 -10.70 16.55 -0.90
C MET A 377 -10.29 16.12 -2.31
N ARG A 378 -9.05 15.62 -2.49
CA ARG A 378 -8.61 15.05 -3.77
C ARG A 378 -9.40 13.81 -4.15
N LEU A 379 -9.71 12.91 -3.22
CA LEU A 379 -10.56 11.75 -3.50
C LEU A 379 -11.95 12.22 -3.98
N ALA A 380 -12.59 13.14 -3.26
CA ALA A 380 -13.88 13.67 -3.66
C ALA A 380 -13.85 14.36 -5.05
N ASP A 381 -12.75 15.03 -5.39
CA ASP A 381 -12.51 15.66 -6.69
C ASP A 381 -12.38 14.64 -7.83
N VAL A 382 -11.50 13.64 -7.71
CA VAL A 382 -11.31 12.64 -8.78
C VAL A 382 -12.57 11.82 -9.03
N ARG A 383 -13.38 11.61 -7.99
CA ARG A 383 -14.69 10.95 -8.09
C ARG A 383 -15.80 11.85 -8.61
N GLY A 384 -15.55 13.15 -8.83
CA GLY A 384 -16.53 14.12 -9.32
C GLY A 384 -17.65 14.42 -8.31
N ARG A 385 -17.37 14.28 -7.00
CA ARG A 385 -18.34 14.37 -5.90
C ARG A 385 -18.00 15.47 -4.89
N LEU A 386 -17.28 16.51 -5.31
CA LEU A 386 -16.95 17.66 -4.45
C LEU A 386 -18.19 18.32 -3.81
N SER A 387 -19.31 18.37 -4.53
CA SER A 387 -20.57 18.89 -4.00
C SER A 387 -21.04 18.17 -2.74
N ASN A 388 -20.75 16.87 -2.62
CA ASN A 388 -21.16 16.05 -1.47
C ASN A 388 -20.36 16.38 -0.20
N VAL A 389 -19.17 16.98 -0.34
CA VAL A 389 -18.26 17.29 0.77
C VAL A 389 -18.10 18.79 1.00
N ALA A 390 -18.69 19.63 0.16
CA ALA A 390 -18.57 21.08 0.23
C ALA A 390 -19.03 21.66 1.59
N ASN A 391 -20.08 21.10 2.19
CA ASN A 391 -20.56 21.57 3.51
C ASN A 391 -19.57 21.25 4.65
N TYR A 392 -18.77 20.19 4.51
CA TYR A 392 -17.76 19.85 5.50
C TYR A 392 -16.64 20.90 5.54
N ILE A 393 -16.10 21.30 4.39
CA ILE A 393 -15.03 22.32 4.35
C ILE A 393 -15.56 23.72 4.74
N ARG A 394 -16.82 24.04 4.41
CA ARG A 394 -17.49 25.27 4.87
C ARG A 394 -17.59 25.29 6.41
N GLY A 395 -18.15 24.23 7.00
CA GLY A 395 -18.29 24.13 8.45
C GLY A 395 -16.94 24.15 9.18
N MET A 396 -15.92 23.49 8.61
CA MET A 396 -14.55 23.55 9.14
C MET A 396 -13.99 24.98 9.10
N SER A 397 -14.19 25.72 8.01
CA SER A 397 -13.77 27.13 7.92
C SER A 397 -14.41 27.98 9.01
N ASP A 398 -15.72 27.84 9.21
CA ASP A 398 -16.45 28.59 10.23
C ASP A 398 -15.91 28.27 11.64
N LEU A 399 -15.63 27.00 11.92
CA LEU A 399 -15.04 26.55 13.19
C LEU A 399 -13.61 27.05 13.39
N LEU A 400 -12.79 27.05 12.34
CA LEU A 400 -11.43 27.58 12.36
C LEU A 400 -11.39 29.09 12.62
N CYS A 401 -12.30 29.86 12.00
CA CYS A 401 -12.48 31.28 12.29
C CYS A 401 -12.84 31.49 13.76
N ASN A 402 -13.85 30.76 14.25
CA ASN A 402 -14.28 30.84 15.65
C ASN A 402 -13.14 30.49 16.62
N GLY A 403 -12.33 29.50 16.28
CA GLY A 403 -11.20 29.09 17.11
C GLY A 403 -10.11 30.16 17.22
N LEU A 404 -9.83 30.88 16.13
CA LEU A 404 -8.92 32.02 16.14
C LEU A 404 -9.48 33.19 16.95
N MET A 405 -10.74 33.58 16.69
CA MET A 405 -11.39 34.71 17.37
C MET A 405 -11.46 34.50 18.89
N SER A 406 -11.81 33.28 19.31
CA SER A 406 -11.95 32.92 20.73
C SER A 406 -10.64 32.45 21.39
N ARG A 407 -9.57 32.29 20.60
CA ARG A 407 -8.28 31.67 20.98
C ARG A 407 -8.47 30.32 21.70
N GLN A 408 -9.37 29.50 21.17
CA GLN A 408 -9.69 28.16 21.68
C GLN A 408 -9.79 27.20 20.52
N HIS A 409 -9.31 25.97 20.68
CA HIS A 409 -9.44 24.92 19.65
C HIS A 409 -8.88 25.30 18.27
N TYR A 410 -7.94 26.25 18.21
CA TYR A 410 -7.18 26.51 17.01
C TYR A 410 -6.10 25.41 16.83
N PRO A 411 -5.73 25.06 15.60
CA PRO A 411 -4.71 24.06 15.32
C PRO A 411 -3.32 24.56 15.74
N THR A 412 -2.49 23.65 16.24
CA THR A 412 -1.08 23.93 16.56
C THR A 412 -0.13 23.33 15.49
N PRO A 413 1.01 23.98 15.17
CA PRO A 413 2.07 23.39 14.36
C PRO A 413 2.88 22.31 15.12
N MET A 414 2.66 22.16 16.43
CA MET A 414 3.33 21.15 17.25
C MET A 414 2.92 19.73 16.83
N THR A 415 3.87 18.81 16.89
CA THR A 415 3.64 17.39 16.55
C THR A 415 3.91 16.44 17.69
N ASP A 416 4.63 16.88 18.74
CA ASP A 416 4.81 16.11 19.96
C ASP A 416 3.47 15.96 20.69
N TYR A 417 3.18 14.73 21.12
CA TYR A 417 1.92 14.39 21.75
C TYR A 417 1.62 15.22 23.00
N ARG A 418 2.64 15.48 23.83
CA ARG A 418 2.47 16.25 25.09
C ARG A 418 2.18 17.71 24.82
N ASP A 419 2.70 18.25 23.73
CA ASP A 419 2.40 19.63 23.33
C ASP A 419 0.95 19.73 22.83
N VAL A 420 0.56 18.83 21.92
CA VAL A 420 -0.79 18.83 21.30
C VAL A 420 -1.89 18.61 22.34
N ILE A 421 -1.74 17.66 23.26
CA ILE A 421 -2.78 17.36 24.27
C ILE A 421 -3.02 18.52 25.25
N SER A 422 -2.00 19.35 25.45
CA SER A 422 -2.02 20.48 26.36
C SER A 422 -2.42 21.79 25.68
N HIS A 423 -2.68 21.77 24.37
CA HIS A 423 -2.92 22.96 23.58
C HIS A 423 -4.40 23.41 23.65
N PRO A 424 -4.69 24.70 23.89
CA PRO A 424 -3.77 25.76 24.32
C PRO A 424 -3.47 25.70 25.84
N ARG A 425 -2.21 25.87 26.21
CA ARG A 425 -1.77 25.84 27.64
C ARG A 425 -2.21 27.08 28.40
N GLU A 426 -2.14 28.22 27.73
CA GLU A 426 -2.48 29.52 28.26
C GLU A 426 -3.05 30.41 27.14
N ARG A 427 -3.60 31.56 27.51
CA ARG A 427 -4.25 32.50 26.58
C ARG A 427 -3.46 33.79 26.35
N SER A 428 -2.16 33.78 26.67
CA SER A 428 -1.28 34.93 26.45
C SER A 428 -1.11 35.22 24.96
N ASP A 429 -0.82 36.47 24.61
CA ASP A 429 -0.50 36.84 23.23
C ASP A 429 0.74 36.08 22.75
N THR A 430 1.77 35.97 23.59
CA THR A 430 3.01 35.24 23.26
C THR A 430 2.76 33.76 22.92
N TYR A 431 1.98 33.05 23.74
CA TYR A 431 1.66 31.64 23.47
C TYR A 431 0.84 31.49 22.19
N PHE A 432 -0.13 32.38 21.98
CA PHE A 432 -0.94 32.38 20.77
C PHE A 432 -0.07 32.62 19.53
N GLU A 433 0.77 33.64 19.54
CA GLU A 433 1.69 33.97 18.45
C GLU A 433 2.67 32.84 18.13
N GLU A 434 3.26 32.22 19.14
CA GLU A 434 4.17 31.09 18.98
C GLU A 434 3.47 29.88 18.32
N ASN A 435 2.26 29.55 18.77
CA ASN A 435 1.48 28.42 18.27
C ASN A 435 0.68 28.73 16.99
N THR A 436 0.75 29.96 16.48
CA THR A 436 0.15 30.36 15.20
C THR A 436 1.17 31.06 14.28
N ARG A 437 2.47 30.90 14.55
CA ARG A 437 3.55 31.58 13.83
C ARG A 437 3.57 31.26 12.34
N ALA A 438 3.22 30.03 11.97
CA ALA A 438 3.10 29.63 10.58
C ALA A 438 2.06 28.52 10.45
N GLY A 439 1.37 28.46 9.31
CA GLY A 439 0.33 27.47 9.07
C GLY A 439 0.16 27.11 7.60
N ILE A 440 -0.11 25.82 7.35
CA ILE A 440 -0.51 25.30 6.03
C ILE A 440 -2.01 25.02 5.94
N LEU A 441 -2.67 24.74 7.07
CA LEU A 441 -4.08 24.33 7.12
C LEU A 441 -5.02 25.45 6.68
N TYR A 442 -4.82 26.65 7.21
CA TYR A 442 -5.64 27.81 6.85
C TYR A 442 -5.54 28.14 5.36
N THR A 443 -4.33 28.08 4.80
CA THR A 443 -4.09 28.24 3.36
C THR A 443 -4.78 27.16 2.56
N PHE A 444 -4.73 25.90 3.01
CA PHE A 444 -5.41 24.79 2.37
C PHE A 444 -6.94 24.99 2.36
N VAL A 445 -7.55 25.32 3.50
CA VAL A 445 -9.00 25.53 3.61
C VAL A 445 -9.43 26.71 2.74
N LEU A 446 -8.71 27.83 2.79
CA LEU A 446 -8.94 28.98 1.92
C LEU A 446 -8.89 28.58 0.44
N ALA A 447 -7.88 27.79 0.04
CA ALA A 447 -7.74 27.36 -1.33
C ALA A 447 -8.94 26.50 -1.79
N TRP A 448 -9.39 25.57 -0.95
CA TRP A 448 -10.52 24.70 -1.27
C TRP A 448 -11.88 25.40 -1.24
N LEU A 449 -12.10 26.39 -0.37
CA LEU A 449 -13.30 27.23 -0.40
C LEU A 449 -13.47 27.92 -1.76
N VAL A 450 -12.37 28.46 -2.29
CA VAL A 450 -12.37 29.10 -3.61
C VAL A 450 -12.63 28.08 -4.72
N MET A 451 -12.04 26.89 -4.62
CA MET A 451 -12.24 25.82 -5.59
C MET A 451 -13.68 25.29 -5.64
N ILE A 452 -14.38 25.24 -4.50
CA ILE A 452 -15.81 24.90 -4.46
C ILE A 452 -16.73 26.11 -4.79
N GLY A 453 -16.15 27.27 -5.12
CA GLY A 453 -16.88 28.48 -5.52
C GLY A 453 -17.40 29.35 -4.37
N ASP A 454 -17.05 29.05 -3.12
CA ASP A 454 -17.51 29.80 -1.94
C ASP A 454 -16.56 30.96 -1.60
N LYS A 455 -16.57 31.98 -2.46
CA LYS A 455 -15.70 33.16 -2.33
C LYS A 455 -16.00 34.00 -1.10
N GLU A 456 -17.26 34.03 -0.66
CA GLU A 456 -17.69 34.78 0.52
C GLU A 456 -17.03 34.23 1.79
N ARG A 457 -17.11 32.91 2.03
CA ARG A 457 -16.42 32.29 3.17
C ARG A 457 -14.90 32.35 3.04
N ALA A 458 -14.37 32.26 1.82
CA ALA A 458 -12.93 32.41 1.60
C ALA A 458 -12.45 33.81 2.04
N GLU A 459 -13.23 34.86 1.75
CA GLU A 459 -12.91 36.23 2.18
C GLU A 459 -13.15 36.45 3.68
N GLN A 460 -14.18 35.82 4.26
CA GLN A 460 -14.37 35.80 5.70
C GLN A 460 -13.18 35.16 6.43
N LEU A 461 -12.67 34.03 5.91
CA LEU A 461 -11.49 33.39 6.46
C LEU A 461 -10.25 34.28 6.33
N ARG A 462 -10.05 34.89 5.15
CA ARG A 462 -8.94 35.83 4.91
C ARG A 462 -8.97 37.00 5.90
N SER A 463 -10.11 37.67 6.02
CA SER A 463 -10.27 38.82 6.93
C SER A 463 -10.05 38.43 8.39
N THR A 464 -10.59 37.29 8.84
CA THR A 464 -10.38 36.76 10.19
C THR A 464 -8.89 36.52 10.47
N LEU A 465 -8.14 35.97 9.51
CA LEU A 465 -6.70 35.74 9.66
C LEU A 465 -5.92 37.06 9.77
N LEU A 466 -6.23 38.04 8.93
CA LEU A 466 -5.58 39.35 8.95
C LEU A 466 -5.90 40.15 10.21
N GLU A 467 -7.10 39.99 10.78
CA GLU A 467 -7.52 40.68 12.00
C GLU A 467 -6.95 40.02 13.27
N HIS A 468 -7.06 38.69 13.37
CA HIS A 468 -6.78 37.98 14.62
C HIS A 468 -5.41 37.29 14.66
N ALA A 469 -4.78 37.04 13.52
CA ALA A 469 -3.45 36.44 13.44
C ALA A 469 -2.55 37.10 12.36
N PRO A 470 -2.39 38.44 12.36
CA PRO A 470 -1.60 39.16 11.35
C PRO A 470 -0.12 38.75 11.32
N HIS A 471 0.40 38.18 12.40
CA HIS A 471 1.77 37.67 12.52
C HIS A 471 1.97 36.30 11.86
N MET A 472 0.90 35.58 11.51
CA MET A 472 0.99 34.23 10.95
C MET A 472 1.63 34.24 9.56
N THR A 473 2.69 33.45 9.40
CA THR A 473 3.26 33.16 8.08
C THR A 473 2.44 32.07 7.40
N HIS A 474 1.57 32.48 6.47
CA HIS A 474 0.88 31.56 5.58
C HIS A 474 1.84 30.99 4.55
N GLN A 475 1.87 29.66 4.43
CA GLN A 475 2.86 28.98 3.59
C GLN A 475 2.32 27.74 2.92
N THR A 476 3.04 27.29 1.90
CA THR A 476 2.89 25.97 1.29
C THR A 476 4.26 25.36 1.00
N TRP A 477 4.29 24.13 0.49
CA TRP A 477 5.51 23.41 0.17
C TRP A 477 5.41 22.80 -1.22
N VAL A 478 6.53 22.79 -1.95
CA VAL A 478 6.64 22.11 -3.25
C VAL A 478 7.90 21.24 -3.30
N PRO A 479 7.87 20.10 -4.01
CA PRO A 479 9.06 19.30 -4.28
C PRO A 479 10.14 20.07 -5.04
N ASP A 480 11.38 19.82 -4.66
CA ASP A 480 12.58 20.29 -5.35
C ASP A 480 13.26 19.15 -6.15
N GLY A 481 14.44 19.42 -6.70
CA GLY A 481 15.21 18.42 -7.46
C GLY A 481 15.85 17.31 -6.62
N GLN A 482 15.83 17.39 -5.28
CA GLN A 482 16.36 16.35 -4.39
C GLN A 482 15.27 15.45 -3.82
N THR A 483 14.03 15.93 -3.79
CA THR A 483 12.88 15.27 -3.18
C THR A 483 12.79 13.80 -3.57
N ASP A 484 12.74 13.48 -4.86
CA ASP A 484 12.60 12.10 -5.34
C ASP A 484 13.73 11.14 -4.91
N LYS A 485 14.89 11.65 -4.49
CA LYS A 485 16.02 10.80 -4.09
C LYS A 485 15.99 10.40 -2.62
N ILE A 486 15.40 11.23 -1.76
CA ILE A 486 15.51 11.08 -0.30
C ILE A 486 14.16 10.92 0.40
N PHE A 487 13.07 11.30 -0.28
CA PHE A 487 11.72 11.29 0.26
C PHE A 487 11.23 9.89 0.64
N TRP A 488 11.65 8.88 -0.12
CA TRP A 488 11.22 7.48 0.06
C TRP A 488 11.76 6.83 1.33
N ASP A 489 12.91 7.29 1.82
CA ASP A 489 13.52 6.84 3.08
C ASP A 489 12.99 7.63 4.30
N GLY A 490 12.13 8.63 4.08
CA GLY A 490 11.53 9.45 5.14
C GLY A 490 12.37 10.64 5.59
N ASN A 491 13.41 11.01 4.84
CA ASN A 491 14.11 12.27 5.08
C ASN A 491 13.15 13.44 4.75
N ARG A 492 13.09 14.44 5.64
CA ARG A 492 12.21 15.62 5.54
C ARG A 492 12.96 16.89 5.14
N GLU A 493 14.29 16.86 5.04
CA GLU A 493 15.16 17.99 4.72
C GLU A 493 15.28 18.19 3.20
N HIS A 494 14.16 18.44 2.53
CA HIS A 494 14.12 18.73 1.09
C HIS A 494 12.87 19.52 0.69
N GLY A 495 12.83 19.91 -0.58
CA GLY A 495 11.74 20.71 -1.13
C GLY A 495 11.90 22.19 -0.79
N LEU A 496 10.97 22.98 -1.31
CA LEU A 496 10.96 24.43 -1.14
C LEU A 496 9.74 24.83 -0.32
N SER A 497 9.99 25.50 0.81
CA SER A 497 8.93 26.27 1.46
C SER A 497 8.62 27.50 0.62
N VAL A 498 7.33 27.81 0.50
CA VAL A 498 6.80 29.03 -0.12
C VAL A 498 6.13 29.84 0.99
N PRO A 499 6.90 30.57 1.81
CA PRO A 499 6.36 31.38 2.89
C PRO A 499 5.81 32.71 2.37
N GLY A 500 5.01 33.38 3.21
CA GLY A 500 4.58 34.75 2.94
C GLY A 500 3.61 34.85 1.77
N LEU A 501 2.65 33.91 1.68
CA LEU A 501 1.58 34.02 0.70
C LEU A 501 0.85 35.37 0.90
N PRO A 502 0.59 36.14 -0.17
CA PRO A 502 0.14 37.54 -0.09
C PRO A 502 -1.35 37.67 0.25
N LEU A 503 -1.76 37.12 1.39
CA LEU A 503 -3.13 37.20 1.91
C LEU A 503 -3.54 38.64 2.21
N ASP A 504 -2.59 39.52 2.53
CA ASP A 504 -2.81 40.95 2.74
C ASP A 504 -3.30 41.66 1.47
N LYS A 505 -2.83 41.23 0.30
CA LYS A 505 -3.21 41.81 -1.00
C LYS A 505 -4.58 41.35 -1.46
N SER A 506 -4.72 40.07 -1.76
CA SER A 506 -5.98 39.45 -2.18
C SER A 506 -5.85 37.92 -2.29
N ILE A 507 -7.00 37.24 -2.33
CA ILE A 507 -7.06 35.80 -2.61
C ILE A 507 -6.46 35.48 -4.00
N GLU A 508 -6.71 36.32 -5.00
CA GLU A 508 -6.18 36.16 -6.35
C GLU A 508 -4.65 36.20 -6.35
N ALA A 509 -4.04 37.13 -5.62
CA ALA A 509 -2.58 37.24 -5.51
C ALA A 509 -1.95 35.97 -4.90
N VAL A 510 -2.63 35.34 -3.94
CA VAL A 510 -2.20 34.05 -3.37
C VAL A 510 -2.15 32.98 -4.44
N PHE A 511 -3.22 32.83 -5.22
CA PHE A 511 -3.26 31.84 -6.31
C PHE A 511 -2.30 32.14 -7.45
N GLU A 512 -2.05 33.41 -7.77
CA GLU A 512 -1.03 33.80 -8.75
C GLU A 512 0.36 33.33 -8.33
N LEU A 513 0.72 33.51 -7.04
CA LEU A 513 1.99 33.03 -6.51
C LEU A 513 2.07 31.50 -6.52
N ILE A 514 1.03 30.81 -6.03
CA ILE A 514 0.97 29.34 -6.03
C ILE A 514 1.11 28.80 -7.46
N ASN A 515 0.35 29.33 -8.42
CA ASN A 515 0.41 28.91 -9.82
C ASN A 515 1.79 29.18 -10.44
N ARG A 516 2.44 30.29 -10.09
CA ARG A 516 3.79 30.62 -10.56
C ARG A 516 4.82 29.61 -10.06
N VAL A 517 4.77 29.28 -8.76
CA VAL A 517 5.65 28.27 -8.17
C VAL A 517 5.39 26.89 -8.80
N MET A 518 4.13 26.50 -8.96
CA MET A 518 3.78 25.22 -9.57
C MET A 518 4.32 25.07 -10.99
N LYS A 519 4.29 26.15 -11.78
CA LYS A 519 4.88 26.19 -13.14
C LYS A 519 6.40 26.13 -13.13
N ALA A 520 7.06 26.78 -12.17
CA ALA A 520 8.52 26.74 -12.02
C ALA A 520 9.04 25.40 -11.50
N HIS A 521 8.20 24.66 -10.77
CA HIS A 521 8.52 23.35 -10.19
C HIS A 521 7.44 22.32 -10.55
N PRO A 522 7.31 21.87 -11.82
CA PRO A 522 6.28 20.92 -12.21
C PRO A 522 6.41 19.58 -11.48
N LEU A 523 5.33 19.09 -10.85
CA LEU A 523 5.40 17.90 -9.98
C LEU A 523 5.94 16.66 -10.69
N HIS A 524 5.51 16.41 -11.93
CA HIS A 524 5.94 15.25 -12.73
C HIS A 524 7.42 15.29 -13.15
N GLU A 525 8.07 16.46 -13.08
CA GLU A 525 9.52 16.58 -13.29
C GLU A 525 10.32 16.40 -11.99
N ARG A 526 9.65 16.54 -10.84
CA ARG A 526 10.28 16.48 -9.51
C ARG A 526 10.09 15.16 -8.78
N VAL A 527 9.09 14.37 -9.16
CA VAL A 527 8.75 13.09 -8.50
C VAL A 527 8.49 12.02 -9.57
N SER A 528 9.31 10.98 -9.60
CA SER A 528 9.24 9.93 -10.62
C SER A 528 7.95 9.13 -10.56
N ALA A 529 7.44 8.87 -9.35
CA ALA A 529 6.17 8.18 -9.16
C ALA A 529 5.00 8.91 -9.82
N VAL A 530 4.95 10.24 -9.70
CA VAL A 530 3.91 11.06 -10.33
C VAL A 530 4.05 11.03 -11.84
N LYS A 531 5.29 11.07 -12.37
CA LYS A 531 5.56 10.93 -13.81
C LYS A 531 5.05 9.60 -14.37
N MET A 532 5.08 8.54 -13.57
CA MET A 532 4.60 7.20 -13.92
C MET A 532 3.10 6.99 -13.66
N GLY A 533 2.36 8.03 -13.27
CA GLY A 533 0.92 7.93 -12.96
C GLY A 533 0.62 7.31 -11.58
N LEU A 534 1.65 7.02 -10.78
CA LEU A 534 1.54 6.42 -9.45
C LEU A 534 1.48 7.48 -8.35
N THR A 535 0.71 8.54 -8.56
CA THR A 535 0.54 9.62 -7.57
C THR A 535 0.19 9.13 -6.15
N PRO A 536 -0.61 8.06 -5.94
CA PRO A 536 -0.91 7.54 -4.60
C PRO A 536 0.32 7.16 -3.77
N ILE A 537 1.42 6.66 -4.35
CA ILE A 537 2.62 6.37 -3.52
C ILE A 537 3.32 7.66 -3.04
N PHE A 538 3.31 8.72 -3.86
CA PHE A 538 3.80 10.03 -3.43
C PHE A 538 2.95 10.58 -2.28
N LEU A 539 1.63 10.47 -2.38
CA LEU A 539 0.70 10.87 -1.33
C LEU A 539 0.81 10.01 -0.06
N MET A 540 1.10 8.72 -0.22
CA MET A 540 1.42 7.81 0.87
C MET A 540 2.65 8.30 1.63
N ALA A 541 3.72 8.68 0.93
CA ALA A 541 4.92 9.23 1.55
C ALA A 541 4.62 10.54 2.31
N CYS A 542 3.81 11.45 1.72
CA CYS A 542 3.36 12.67 2.40
C CYS A 542 2.67 12.35 3.73
N ARG A 543 1.70 11.42 3.75
CA ARG A 543 0.99 11.02 4.97
C ARG A 543 1.91 10.32 5.97
N HIS A 544 2.63 9.30 5.50
CA HIS A 544 3.43 8.41 6.33
C HIS A 544 4.60 9.15 7.01
N TYR A 545 5.23 10.10 6.32
CA TYR A 545 6.35 10.90 6.84
C TYR A 545 5.96 12.31 7.30
N ARG A 546 4.66 12.63 7.35
CA ARG A 546 4.13 13.96 7.74
C ARG A 546 4.76 15.11 6.94
N MET A 547 4.85 14.94 5.63
CA MET A 547 5.28 15.97 4.69
C MET A 547 4.07 16.62 4.01
N PRO A 548 4.02 17.95 3.84
CA PRO A 548 2.84 18.61 3.28
C PRO A 548 2.52 18.14 1.86
N VAL A 549 1.23 18.02 1.54
CA VAL A 549 0.78 17.73 0.17
C VAL A 549 0.90 19.01 -0.67
N PRO A 550 1.64 19.00 -1.80
CA PRO A 550 1.88 20.20 -2.58
C PRO A 550 0.62 20.66 -3.33
N PRO A 551 0.50 21.96 -3.65
CA PRO A 551 -0.67 22.53 -4.30
C PRO A 551 -0.94 21.97 -5.70
N HIS A 552 0.05 21.34 -6.32
CA HIS A 552 -0.12 20.58 -7.57
C HIS A 552 -1.19 19.49 -7.48
N ILE A 553 -1.39 18.91 -6.30
CA ILE A 553 -2.39 17.85 -6.09
C ILE A 553 -3.79 18.44 -5.89
N TRP A 554 -3.90 19.70 -5.44
CA TRP A 554 -5.20 20.29 -5.16
C TRP A 554 -6.01 20.51 -6.43
N ARG A 555 -5.35 20.77 -7.56
CA ARG A 555 -5.99 21.07 -8.85
C ARG A 555 -5.54 20.09 -9.92
N ASP A 556 -6.48 19.41 -10.54
CA ASP A 556 -6.19 18.68 -11.77
C ASP A 556 -5.99 19.64 -12.94
N HIS A 557 -4.80 19.62 -13.54
CA HIS A 557 -4.60 20.20 -14.88
C HIS A 557 -5.05 19.17 -15.91
N LYS A 558 -6.37 18.97 -15.97
CA LYS A 558 -7.11 18.28 -17.03
C LYS A 558 -6.78 16.79 -17.27
N ARG A 559 -7.88 16.03 -17.28
CA ARG A 559 -8.20 15.06 -18.35
C ARG A 559 -8.11 15.75 -19.73
N ASP A 560 -6.92 16.01 -20.23
CA ASP A 560 -6.71 16.12 -21.68
C ASP A 560 -6.46 14.68 -22.18
N ALA A 561 -7.19 14.32 -23.24
CA ALA A 561 -7.21 13.00 -23.87
C ALA A 561 -5.81 12.39 -24.05
N PRO A 562 -5.69 11.04 -24.11
CA PRO A 562 -4.44 10.41 -24.49
C PRO A 562 -3.98 11.02 -25.82
N ASN A 563 -2.85 11.72 -25.80
CA ASN A 563 -2.15 12.08 -27.03
C ASN A 563 -1.93 10.76 -27.78
N SER A 564 -2.65 10.64 -28.90
CA SER A 564 -2.37 9.68 -29.94
C SER A 564 -0.86 9.65 -30.16
N ILE A 565 -0.27 8.50 -29.88
CA ILE A 565 1.07 8.18 -30.37
C ILE A 565 0.99 8.39 -31.88
N ALA A 566 1.66 9.43 -32.36
CA ALA A 566 1.92 9.60 -33.78
C ALA A 566 2.68 8.35 -34.22
N THR A 567 2.04 7.58 -35.09
CA THR A 567 2.72 6.75 -36.06
C THR A 567 3.63 7.65 -36.89
N ASP A 568 4.94 7.51 -36.69
CA ASP A 568 5.92 7.18 -37.74
C ASP A 568 7.28 6.84 -37.11
#